data_AF-A0A956TG70-F1
#
_entry.id   AF-A0A956TG70-F1
#
_cell.length_a   1.000
_cell.length_b   1.000
_cell.length_c   1.000
_cell.angle_alpha   90.00
_cell.angle_beta   90.00
_cell.angle_gamma   90.00
#
_symmetry.space_group_name_H-M   'P 1'
#
loop_
_entity.id
_entity.type
_entity.pdbx_description
1 polymer ?
#
loop_
_entity_poly.entity_id
_entity_poly.type
_entity_poly.pdbx_seq_one_letter_code
_entity_poly.pdbx_strand_id
1 'polypeptide(L)'
;PGPILGAAGLTFTGGAVLAQASHRWSHMSNPPTAARFLQKAHISQSAENHARHHVDPYDENYCIVNGSLNGVLARTNFWRKMENGVFKLTGAEPNSWKDPDVKALALGQITKAELEQRRS
;
A
#
# COMPACT_ATOMS: atom_id res chain seq x y z
N PRO A 1 -12.24 31.57 11.18
CA PRO A 1 -11.96 30.11 11.02
C PRO A 1 -13.28 29.34 10.87
N GLY A 2 -13.80 29.27 9.64
CA GLY A 2 -15.20 28.98 9.34
C GLY A 2 -15.54 27.51 9.05
N PRO A 3 -16.78 27.24 8.58
CA PRO A 3 -17.33 25.89 8.36
C PRO A 3 -16.50 25.01 7.42
N ILE A 4 -15.70 25.60 6.53
CA ILE A 4 -14.81 24.89 5.60
C ILE A 4 -13.72 24.09 6.34
N LEU A 5 -13.14 24.67 7.41
CA LEU A 5 -12.11 23.97 8.20
C LEU A 5 -12.71 22.81 9.00
N GLY A 6 -13.96 22.98 9.48
CA GLY A 6 -14.71 21.92 10.14
C GLY A 6 -15.07 20.77 9.20
N ALA A 7 -15.55 21.08 7.99
CA ALA A 7 -15.86 20.09 6.98
C ALA A 7 -14.62 19.28 6.55
N ALA A 8 -13.49 19.96 6.30
CA ALA A 8 -12.23 19.29 5.94
C ALA A 8 -11.73 18.33 7.04
N GLY A 9 -11.83 18.74 8.31
CA GLY A 9 -11.46 17.90 9.45
C GLY A 9 -12.33 16.64 9.59
N LEU A 10 -13.64 16.78 9.38
CA LEU A 10 -14.58 15.65 9.40
C LEU A 10 -14.33 14.67 8.25
N THR A 11 -14.06 15.17 7.04
CA THR A 11 -13.74 14.31 5.89
C THR A 11 -12.45 13.53 6.12
N PHE A 12 -11.38 14.19 6.59
CA PHE A 12 -10.11 13.53 6.87
C PHE A 12 -10.26 12.44 7.94
N THR A 13 -10.89 12.79 9.08
CA THR A 13 -11.07 11.85 10.20
C THR A 13 -11.96 10.68 9.81
N GLY A 14 -13.09 10.96 9.13
CA GLY A 14 -13.98 9.92 8.62
C GLY A 14 -13.27 8.99 7.64
N GLY A 15 -12.49 9.54 6.72
CA GLY A 15 -11.67 8.76 5.79
C GLY A 15 -10.65 7.86 6.48
N ALA A 16 -9.96 8.38 7.49
CA ALA A 16 -9.01 7.60 8.30
C ALA A 16 -9.70 6.44 9.03
N VAL A 17 -10.86 6.69 9.65
CA VAL A 17 -11.65 5.64 10.32
C VAL A 17 -12.06 4.55 9.34
N LEU A 18 -12.54 4.93 8.15
CA LEU A 18 -12.93 3.97 7.10
C LEU A 18 -11.73 3.15 6.60
N ALA A 19 -10.58 3.78 6.40
CA ALA A 19 -9.34 3.10 6.00
C ALA A 19 -8.91 2.06 7.05
N GLN A 20 -8.91 2.43 8.33
CA GLN A 20 -8.54 1.53 9.42
C GLN A 20 -9.56 0.40 9.61
N ALA A 21 -10.86 0.66 9.43
CA ALA A 21 -11.89 -0.37 9.49
C ALA A 21 -11.71 -1.41 8.38
N SER A 22 -11.48 -0.95 7.15
CA SER A 22 -11.18 -1.83 6.01
C SER A 22 -9.92 -2.67 6.24
N HIS A 23 -8.83 -2.04 6.67
CA HIS A 23 -7.57 -2.72 7.00
C HIS A 23 -7.77 -3.78 8.11
N ARG A 24 -8.57 -3.47 9.13
CA ARG A 24 -8.87 -4.44 10.18
C ARG A 24 -9.63 -5.64 9.61
N TRP A 25 -10.63 -5.42 8.75
CA TRP A 25 -11.41 -6.51 8.17
C TRP A 25 -10.58 -7.43 7.28
N SER A 26 -9.55 -6.92 6.59
CA SER A 26 -8.66 -7.74 5.76
C SER A 26 -7.76 -8.68 6.57
N HIS A 27 -7.59 -8.42 7.88
CA HIS A 27 -6.84 -9.31 8.80
C HIS A 27 -7.73 -10.35 9.51
N MET A 28 -9.05 -10.20 9.46
CA MET A 28 -9.95 -11.10 10.19
C MET A 28 -10.17 -12.39 9.41
N SER A 29 -10.05 -13.54 10.08
CA SER A 29 -10.45 -14.84 9.52
C SER A 29 -11.97 -14.94 9.31
N ASN A 30 -12.77 -14.22 10.11
CA ASN A 30 -14.23 -14.14 10.00
C ASN A 30 -14.74 -12.70 10.17
N PRO A 31 -14.60 -11.83 9.15
CA PRO A 31 -15.08 -10.45 9.21
C PRO A 31 -16.61 -10.39 9.16
N PRO A 32 -17.26 -9.29 9.60
CA PRO A 32 -18.72 -9.13 9.56
C PRO A 32 -19.31 -9.37 8.16
N THR A 33 -20.56 -9.83 8.08
CA THR A 33 -21.23 -10.12 6.78
C THR A 33 -21.20 -8.94 5.82
N ALA A 34 -21.43 -7.72 6.33
CA ALA A 34 -21.35 -6.50 5.52
C ALA A 34 -19.93 -6.27 4.98
N ALA A 35 -18.90 -6.47 5.80
CA ALA A 35 -17.51 -6.35 5.37
C ALA A 35 -17.16 -7.37 4.28
N ARG A 36 -17.58 -8.63 4.41
CA ARG A 36 -17.39 -9.66 3.36
C ARG A 36 -18.05 -9.26 2.04
N PHE A 37 -19.25 -8.68 2.09
CA PHE A 37 -19.93 -8.18 0.90
C PHE A 37 -19.13 -7.04 0.25
N LEU A 38 -18.69 -6.05 1.05
CA LEU A 38 -17.90 -4.93 0.55
C LEU A 38 -16.55 -5.37 -0.04
N GLN A 39 -15.90 -6.38 0.55
CA GLN A 39 -14.67 -6.97 0.03
C GLN A 39 -14.90 -7.65 -1.32
N LYS A 40 -15.98 -8.44 -1.46
CA LYS A 40 -16.36 -9.06 -2.74
C LYS A 40 -16.74 -8.04 -3.81
N ALA A 41 -17.28 -6.89 -3.41
CA ALA A 41 -17.63 -5.78 -4.29
C ALA A 41 -16.43 -4.85 -4.60
N HIS A 42 -15.23 -5.14 -4.10
CA HIS A 42 -14.04 -4.28 -4.23
C HIS A 42 -14.21 -2.86 -3.66
N ILE A 43 -15.12 -2.69 -2.71
CA ILE A 43 -15.33 -1.42 -1.97
C ILE A 43 -14.44 -1.36 -0.72
N SER A 44 -14.11 -2.52 -0.15
CA SER A 44 -13.17 -2.68 0.96
C SER A 44 -12.04 -3.63 0.57
N GLN A 45 -10.89 -3.49 1.22
CA GLN A 45 -9.70 -4.29 0.95
C GLN A 45 -9.93 -5.77 1.27
N SER A 46 -9.63 -6.65 0.30
CA SER A 46 -9.74 -8.10 0.50
C SER A 46 -8.56 -8.63 1.32
N ALA A 47 -8.79 -9.73 2.05
CA ALA A 47 -7.74 -10.40 2.80
C ALA A 47 -6.59 -10.87 1.89
N GLU A 48 -6.92 -11.43 0.72
CA GLU A 48 -5.94 -11.92 -0.26
C GLU A 48 -5.01 -10.79 -0.77
N ASN A 49 -5.59 -9.68 -1.23
CA ASN A 49 -4.80 -8.57 -1.77
C ASN A 49 -3.95 -7.90 -0.69
N HIS A 50 -4.44 -7.87 0.55
CA HIS A 50 -3.70 -7.37 1.71
C HIS A 50 -2.61 -8.32 2.17
N ALA A 51 -2.82 -9.64 2.11
CA ALA A 51 -1.85 -10.63 2.53
C ALA A 51 -0.52 -10.50 1.78
N ARG A 52 -0.56 -10.09 0.52
CA ARG A 52 0.65 -9.77 -0.28
C ARG A 52 1.56 -8.73 0.37
N HIS A 53 0.99 -7.75 1.05
CA HIS A 53 1.77 -6.75 1.79
C HIS A 53 2.50 -7.36 3.00
N HIS A 54 2.01 -8.46 3.57
CA HIS A 54 2.60 -9.15 4.72
C HIS A 54 3.65 -10.21 4.34
N VAL A 55 4.00 -10.29 3.06
CA VAL A 55 5.06 -11.17 2.57
C VAL A 55 6.36 -10.38 2.48
N ASP A 56 7.45 -10.96 2.99
CA ASP A 56 8.79 -10.40 2.82
C ASP A 56 9.09 -10.14 1.33
N PRO A 57 9.64 -8.98 0.93
CA PRO A 57 10.25 -7.93 1.76
C PRO A 57 9.31 -6.76 2.10
N TYR A 58 7.99 -6.99 2.14
CA TYR A 58 6.96 -6.00 2.48
C TYR A 58 6.97 -4.78 1.55
N ASP A 59 7.34 -4.99 0.28
CA ASP A 59 7.62 -3.93 -0.70
C ASP A 59 6.44 -3.58 -1.62
N GLU A 60 5.30 -4.26 -1.47
CA GLU A 60 4.14 -4.11 -2.33
C GLU A 60 2.81 -3.94 -1.57
N ASN A 61 1.75 -3.65 -2.32
CA ASN A 61 0.35 -3.69 -1.89
C ASN A 61 -0.09 -2.76 -0.73
N TYR A 62 0.52 -1.57 -0.61
CA TYR A 62 0.30 -0.61 0.49
C TYR A 62 -1.10 0.03 0.62
N CYS A 63 -1.97 0.01 -0.41
CA CYS A 63 -3.26 0.68 -0.32
C CYS A 63 -4.26 -0.11 0.54
N ILE A 64 -4.72 0.46 1.65
CA ILE A 64 -5.53 -0.27 2.66
C ILE A 64 -7.05 -0.06 2.58
N VAL A 65 -7.53 0.89 1.78
CA VAL A 65 -8.97 1.21 1.69
C VAL A 65 -9.73 0.16 0.88
N ASN A 66 -9.38 -0.03 -0.39
CA ASN A 66 -9.98 -1.07 -1.23
C ASN A 66 -8.95 -1.83 -2.08
N GLY A 67 -7.68 -1.41 -2.02
CA GLY A 67 -6.59 -2.04 -2.73
C GLY A 67 -6.60 -1.93 -4.26
N SER A 68 -7.58 -1.25 -4.87
CA SER A 68 -7.73 -1.20 -6.34
C SER A 68 -6.52 -0.58 -7.04
N LEU A 69 -5.88 0.40 -6.39
CA LEU A 69 -4.68 1.06 -6.92
C LEU A 69 -3.40 0.23 -6.79
N ASN A 70 -3.37 -0.83 -5.97
CA ASN A 70 -2.14 -1.61 -5.75
C ASN A 70 -1.57 -2.14 -7.06
N GLY A 71 -2.41 -2.71 -7.93
CA GLY A 71 -1.97 -3.22 -9.24
C GLY A 71 -1.42 -2.13 -10.17
N VAL A 72 -2.06 -0.96 -10.20
CA VAL A 72 -1.62 0.17 -11.04
C VAL A 72 -0.28 0.73 -10.55
N LEU A 73 -0.15 0.92 -9.23
CA LEU A 73 1.07 1.44 -8.62
C LEU A 73 2.25 0.44 -8.71
N ALA A 74 1.98 -0.86 -8.62
CA ALA A 74 2.97 -1.90 -8.83
C ALA A 74 3.48 -1.94 -10.29
N ARG A 75 2.60 -1.76 -11.28
CA ARG A 75 3.00 -1.73 -12.71
C ARG A 75 3.89 -0.54 -13.06
N THR A 76 3.67 0.59 -12.39
CA THR A 76 4.39 1.84 -12.67
C THR A 76 5.68 2.00 -11.85
N ASN A 77 5.99 1.02 -11.00
CA ASN A 77 7.07 1.06 -10.02
C ASN A 77 6.99 2.30 -9.10
N PHE A 78 5.77 2.76 -8.82
CA PHE A 78 5.51 4.04 -8.17
C PHE A 78 6.23 4.17 -6.82
N TRP A 79 6.11 3.16 -5.96
CA TRP A 79 6.69 3.19 -4.62
C TRP A 79 8.22 3.25 -4.65
N ARG A 80 8.88 2.51 -5.54
CA ARG A 80 10.35 2.55 -5.66
C ARG A 80 10.84 3.93 -6.13
N LYS A 81 10.08 4.59 -7.02
CA LYS A 81 10.35 5.97 -7.45
C LYS A 81 10.19 6.97 -6.29
N MET A 82 9.13 6.82 -5.50
CA MET A 82 8.88 7.65 -4.32
C MET A 82 9.98 7.47 -3.26
N GLU A 83 10.36 6.23 -2.96
CA GLU A 83 11.45 5.88 -2.07
C GLU A 83 12.77 6.55 -2.46
N ASN A 84 13.16 6.42 -3.73
CA ASN A 84 14.35 7.09 -4.26
C ASN A 84 14.24 8.62 -4.14
N GLY A 85 13.05 9.19 -4.40
CA GLY A 85 12.78 10.61 -4.20
C GLY A 85 13.00 11.06 -2.75
N VAL A 86 12.41 10.35 -1.78
CA VAL A 86 12.59 10.65 -0.34
C VAL A 86 14.05 10.48 0.07
N PHE A 87 14.71 9.41 -0.37
CA PHE A 87 16.14 9.19 -0.10
C PHE A 87 17.00 10.33 -0.64
N LYS A 88 16.79 10.77 -1.89
CA LYS A 88 17.54 11.90 -2.47
C LYS A 88 17.33 13.21 -1.72
N LEU A 89 16.13 13.42 -1.16
CA LEU A 89 15.80 14.64 -0.42
C LEU A 89 16.29 14.63 1.03
N THR A 90 16.35 13.46 1.66
CA THR A 90 16.54 13.35 3.13
C THR A 90 17.75 12.54 3.55
N GLY A 91 18.33 11.73 2.66
CA GLY A 91 19.35 10.72 2.97
C GLY A 91 18.83 9.51 3.75
N ALA A 92 17.55 9.47 4.12
CA ALA A 92 16.97 8.38 4.89
C ALA A 92 16.64 7.18 3.98
N GLU A 93 17.23 6.02 4.27
CA GLU A 93 16.93 4.79 3.55
C GLU A 93 15.59 4.19 4.03
N PRO A 94 14.67 3.85 3.12
CA PRO A 94 13.44 3.13 3.46
C PRO A 94 13.74 1.74 4.05
N ASN A 95 12.88 1.28 4.96
CA ASN A 95 13.02 -0.05 5.57
C ASN A 95 13.01 -1.20 4.54
N SER A 96 12.31 -1.02 3.42
CA SER A 96 12.25 -1.99 2.32
C SER A 96 13.60 -2.23 1.64
N TRP A 97 14.57 -1.31 1.79
CA TRP A 97 15.92 -1.42 1.20
C TRP A 97 16.85 -2.35 1.99
N LYS A 98 16.36 -2.96 3.07
CA LYS A 98 17.04 -4.10 3.71
C LYS A 98 17.13 -5.30 2.76
N ASP A 99 16.17 -5.43 1.83
CA ASP A 99 16.31 -6.28 0.66
C ASP A 99 17.20 -5.56 -0.38
N PRO A 100 18.37 -6.13 -0.74
CA PRO A 100 19.29 -5.50 -1.68
C PRO A 100 18.75 -5.40 -3.11
N ASP A 101 17.89 -6.31 -3.54
CA ASP A 101 17.28 -6.27 -4.87
C ASP A 101 16.21 -5.18 -4.95
N VAL A 102 15.47 -4.97 -3.86
CA VAL A 102 14.55 -3.83 -3.72
C VAL A 102 15.30 -2.51 -3.84
N LYS A 103 16.41 -2.38 -3.12
CA LYS A 103 17.27 -1.20 -3.18
C LYS A 103 17.82 -0.99 -4.58
N ALA A 104 18.31 -2.05 -5.22
CA ALA A 104 18.84 -1.99 -6.58
C ALA A 104 17.77 -1.52 -7.58
N LEU A 105 16.54 -2.03 -7.47
CA LEU A 105 15.43 -1.58 -8.31
C LEU A 105 15.09 -0.11 -8.08
N ALA A 106 15.04 0.35 -6.82
CA ALA A 106 14.75 1.73 -6.48
C ALA A 106 15.81 2.71 -6.98
N LEU A 107 17.08 2.30 -6.97
CA LEU A 107 18.20 3.06 -7.51
C LEU A 107 18.33 2.96 -9.04
N GLY A 108 17.51 2.14 -9.70
CA GLY A 108 17.56 1.95 -11.16
C GLY A 108 18.76 1.12 -11.63
N GLN A 109 19.36 0.33 -10.74
CA GLN A 109 20.49 -0.56 -11.03
C GLN A 109 20.04 -1.87 -11.69
N ILE A 110 18.79 -2.27 -11.46
CA ILE A 110 18.12 -3.39 -12.12
C ILE A 110 16.72 -2.97 -12.58
N THR A 111 16.19 -3.72 -13.53
CA THR A 111 14.83 -3.61 -14.03
C THR A 111 13.86 -4.44 -13.20
N LYS A 112 12.57 -4.16 -13.35
CA LYS A 112 11.52 -4.95 -12.70
C LYS A 112 11.49 -6.40 -13.18
N ALA A 113 11.78 -6.65 -14.47
CA ALA A 113 11.84 -8.00 -15.02
C ALA A 113 13.00 -8.81 -14.41
N GLU A 114 14.16 -8.19 -14.21
CA GLU A 114 15.29 -8.83 -13.53
C GLU A 114 14.95 -9.14 -12.06
N LEU A 115 14.24 -8.25 -11.36
CA LEU A 115 13.76 -8.53 -10.00
C LEU A 115 12.81 -9.74 -9.97
N GLU A 116 11.83 -9.79 -10.88
CA GLU A 116 10.88 -10.90 -10.96
C GLU A 116 11.58 -12.24 -11.24
N GLN A 117 12.62 -12.24 -12.08
CA GLN A 117 13.45 -13.42 -12.34
C GLN A 117 14.29 -13.86 -11.13
N ARG A 118 14.76 -12.93 -10.29
CA ARG A 118 15.52 -13.26 -9.07
C ARG A 118 14.64 -13.83 -7.97
N ARG A 119 13.35 -13.48 -7.97
CA ARG A 119 12.35 -13.89 -6.97
C ARG A 119 11.58 -15.17 -7.34
N SER A 120 11.75 -15.69 -8.55
CA SER A 120 11.16 -16.95 -9.02
C SER A 120 12.03 -18.15 -8.69
#